data_AF-A0A0A6CZ25-F1
#
_entry.id   AF-A0A0A6CZ25-F1
#
_cell.length_a   1.000
_cell.length_b   1.000
_cell.length_c   1.000
_cell.angle_alpha   90.00
_cell.angle_beta   90.00
_cell.angle_gamma   90.00
#
_symmetry.space_group_name_H-M   'P 1'
#
loop_
_entity.id
_entity.type
_entity.pdbx_description
1 polymer ?
#
loop_
_entity_poly.entity_id
_entity_poly.type
_entity_poly.pdbx_seq_one_letter_code
_entity_poly.pdbx_strand_id
1 'polypeptide(L)'
;RGADAVIPVRRGGQPWKKPAAGADARNETLRAMKRLGRTIWKKWSGYHRRSLVETKMHCFKLLGERVASRTFDRQITELKLRAAVLNRFSQIGTPTTIRVA
;
A
#
# COMPACT_ATOMS: atom_id res chain seq x y z
N ARG A 1 14.53 15.51 5.01
CA ARG A 1 15.39 14.32 5.26
C ARG A 1 15.10 13.88 6.69
N GLY A 2 14.53 12.70 6.91
CA GLY A 2 13.99 12.28 8.22
C GLY A 2 12.73 11.43 8.10
N ALA A 3 12.68 10.53 7.12
CA ALA A 3 11.52 9.65 6.94
C ALA A 3 11.78 8.36 7.74
N ASP A 4 10.97 8.14 8.77
CA ASP A 4 11.04 6.91 9.56
C ASP A 4 10.52 5.72 8.74
N ALA A 5 11.34 4.69 8.62
CA ALA A 5 11.00 3.47 7.90
C ALA A 5 10.03 2.61 8.72
N VAL A 6 8.75 3.00 8.75
CA VAL A 6 7.68 2.22 9.39
C VAL A 6 7.26 1.07 8.48
N ILE A 7 7.87 -0.10 8.68
CA ILE A 7 7.60 -1.30 7.87
C ILE A 7 6.98 -2.38 8.75
N PRO A 8 5.74 -2.85 8.46
CA PRO A 8 5.12 -3.90 9.25
C PRO A 8 5.86 -5.22 9.08
N VAL A 9 6.06 -5.92 10.20
CA VAL A 9 6.59 -7.29 10.16
C VAL A 9 5.48 -8.26 9.73
N ARG A 10 5.81 -9.26 8.91
CA ARG A 10 4.85 -10.30 8.47
C ARG A 10 4.32 -11.10 9.66
N ARG A 11 3.12 -11.67 9.53
CA ARG A 11 2.58 -12.62 10.52
C ARG A 11 3.59 -13.76 10.74
N GLY A 12 3.84 -14.11 12.00
CA GLY A 12 4.83 -15.13 12.38
C GLY A 12 6.29 -14.67 12.29
N GLY A 13 6.56 -13.39 11.98
CA GLY A 13 7.92 -12.87 11.93
C GLY A 13 8.64 -12.99 13.26
N GLN A 14 9.90 -13.41 13.20
CA GLN A 14 10.77 -13.55 14.37
C GLN A 14 11.81 -12.41 14.43
N PRO A 15 12.35 -12.13 15.63
CA PRO A 15 13.46 -11.19 15.78
C PRO A 15 14.68 -11.65 14.98
N TRP A 16 15.36 -10.71 14.34
CA TRP A 16 16.65 -10.99 13.73
C TRP A 16 17.73 -11.03 14.82
N LYS A 17 18.53 -12.11 14.83
CA LYS A 17 19.58 -12.34 15.84
C LYS A 17 20.92 -11.70 15.47
N LYS A 18 21.21 -11.53 14.18
CA LYS A 18 22.47 -10.95 13.69
C LYS A 18 22.31 -9.43 13.56
N PRO A 19 23.33 -8.63 13.95
CA PRO A 19 23.32 -7.20 13.68
C PRO A 19 23.36 -7.00 12.16
N ALA A 20 22.26 -6.51 11.62
CA ALA A 20 22.12 -6.10 10.23
C ALA A 20 21.53 -4.70 10.22
N ALA A 21 21.81 -3.91 9.17
CA ALA A 21 21.25 -2.57 9.04
C ALA A 21 19.71 -2.64 9.15
N GLY A 22 19.14 -1.89 10.12
CA GLY A 22 17.70 -1.87 10.39
C GLY A 22 17.14 -3.06 11.19
N ALA A 23 17.98 -3.97 11.69
CA ALA A 23 17.55 -5.09 12.54
C ALA A 23 16.87 -4.60 13.82
N ASP A 24 17.41 -3.57 14.47
CA ASP A 24 16.86 -3.01 15.70
C ASP A 24 15.50 -2.36 15.48
N ALA A 25 15.37 -1.47 14.49
CA ALA A 25 14.10 -0.83 14.13
C ALA A 25 13.01 -1.86 13.75
N ARG A 26 13.38 -2.91 13.01
CA ARG A 26 12.46 -4.01 12.66
C ARG A 26 12.05 -4.82 13.90
N ASN A 27 13.01 -5.16 14.77
CA ASN A 27 12.75 -5.94 15.98
C ASN A 27 11.90 -5.14 16.99
N GLU A 28 12.11 -3.83 17.08
CA GLU A 28 11.28 -2.92 17.86
C GLU A 28 9.85 -2.83 17.31
N THR A 29 9.72 -2.72 15.98
CA THR A 29 8.40 -2.81 15.33
C THR A 29 7.72 -4.13 15.65
N LEU A 30 8.44 -5.26 15.62
CA LEU A 30 7.90 -6.56 15.99
C LEU A 30 7.45 -6.60 17.46
N ARG A 31 8.22 -6.04 18.39
CA ARG A 31 7.86 -5.93 19.81
C ARG A 31 6.60 -5.09 20.01
N ALA A 32 6.53 -3.92 19.37
CA ALA A 32 5.36 -3.05 19.42
C ALA A 32 4.11 -3.73 18.85
N MET A 33 4.25 -4.43 17.71
CA MET A 33 3.15 -5.20 17.11
C MET A 33 2.68 -6.36 17.99
N LYS A 34 3.58 -7.05 18.70
CA LYS A 34 3.22 -8.11 19.65
C LYS A 34 2.50 -7.57 20.88
N ARG A 35 2.92 -6.41 21.39
CA ARG A 35 2.32 -5.75 22.56
C ARG A 35 0.95 -5.13 22.26
N LEU A 36 0.84 -4.39 21.16
CA LEU A 36 -0.38 -3.61 20.84
C LEU A 36 -1.38 -4.39 19.99
N GLY A 37 -0.94 -5.47 19.32
CA GLY A 37 -1.69 -6.09 18.24
C GLY A 37 -1.58 -5.31 16.92
N ARG A 38 -1.72 -6.02 15.80
CA ARG A 38 -1.45 -5.49 14.45
C ARG A 38 -2.38 -4.33 14.06
N THR A 39 -3.66 -4.40 14.42
CA THR A 39 -4.66 -3.38 14.04
C THR A 39 -4.39 -2.05 14.72
N ILE A 40 -4.13 -2.07 16.04
CA ILE A 40 -3.82 -0.88 16.82
C ILE A 40 -2.49 -0.29 16.36
N TRP A 41 -1.45 -1.14 16.23
CA TRP A 41 -0.14 -0.69 15.76
C TRP A 41 -0.22 0.00 14.40
N LYS A 42 -0.99 -0.53 13.43
CA LYS A 42 -1.14 0.10 12.09
C LYS A 42 -1.72 1.51 12.15
N LYS A 43 -2.66 1.77 13.06
CA LYS A 43 -3.27 3.10 13.23
C LYS A 43 -2.29 4.04 13.92
N TRP A 44 -1.71 3.60 15.03
CA TRP A 44 -0.76 4.38 15.83
C TRP A 44 0.50 4.76 15.04
N SER A 45 1.05 3.82 14.26
CA SER A 45 2.28 4.05 13.48
C SER A 45 2.06 4.86 12.19
N GLY A 46 0.82 5.27 11.89
CA GLY A 46 0.47 5.95 10.64
C GLY A 46 0.50 5.04 9.39
N TYR A 47 0.96 3.78 9.51
CA TYR A 47 1.07 2.85 8.39
C TYR A 47 -0.28 2.53 7.75
N HIS A 48 -1.39 2.66 8.48
CA HIS A 48 -2.73 2.43 7.94
C HIS A 48 -3.01 3.27 6.69
N ARG A 49 -2.64 4.56 6.68
CA ARG A 49 -2.84 5.44 5.52
C ARG A 49 -2.05 4.95 4.30
N ARG A 50 -0.79 4.52 4.50
CA ARG A 50 0.03 3.94 3.43
C ARG A 50 -0.60 2.67 2.86
N SER A 51 -1.06 1.77 3.72
CA SER A 51 -1.75 0.55 3.32
C SER A 51 -3.00 0.83 2.46
N LEU A 52 -3.77 1.88 2.77
CA LEU A 52 -4.94 2.27 1.98
C LEU A 52 -4.55 2.80 0.59
N VAL A 53 -3.49 3.60 0.51
CA VAL A 53 -2.96 4.10 -0.77
C VAL A 53 -2.45 2.94 -1.62
N GLU A 54 -1.70 2.01 -1.04
CA GLU A 54 -1.22 0.81 -1.73
C GLU A 54 -2.39 -0.01 -2.30
N THR A 55 -3.48 -0.19 -1.53
CA THR A 55 -4.70 -0.83 -2.02
C THR A 55 -5.35 -0.05 -3.18
N LYS A 56 -5.47 1.27 -3.09
CA LYS A 56 -6.04 2.08 -4.18
C LYS A 56 -5.17 2.04 -5.44
N MET A 57 -3.86 2.03 -5.29
CA MET A 57 -2.93 1.88 -6.41
C MET A 57 -3.02 0.49 -7.05
N HIS A 58 -3.27 -0.57 -6.26
CA HIS A 58 -3.56 -1.90 -6.81
C HIS A 58 -4.83 -1.86 -7.68
N CYS A 59 -5.94 -1.29 -7.19
CA CYS A 59 -7.16 -1.13 -7.99
C CYS A 59 -6.94 -0.29 -9.25
N PHE A 60 -6.14 0.78 -9.17
CA PHE A 60 -5.78 1.60 -10.31
C PHE A 60 -5.06 0.79 -11.41
N LYS A 61 -4.16 -0.12 -11.02
CA LYS A 61 -3.45 -1.01 -11.96
C LYS A 61 -4.34 -2.10 -12.56
N LEU A 62 -5.41 -2.51 -11.87
CA LEU A 62 -6.40 -3.44 -12.43
C LEU A 62 -7.18 -2.83 -13.62
N LEU A 63 -7.29 -1.50 -13.69
CA LEU A 63 -7.89 -0.80 -14.83
C LEU A 63 -6.98 -0.79 -16.08
N GLY A 64 -5.73 -1.21 -15.96
CA GLY A 64 -4.80 -1.37 -17.07
C GLY A 64 -3.36 -1.52 -16.57
N GLU A 65 -2.68 -2.58 -17.01
CA GLU A 65 -1.33 -2.88 -16.53
C GLU A 65 -0.29 -1.84 -16.99
N ARG A 66 -0.47 -1.29 -18.18
CA ARG A 66 0.41 -0.29 -18.81
C ARG A 66 -0.38 0.86 -19.38
N VAL A 67 0.29 1.98 -19.63
CA VAL A 67 -0.28 3.12 -20.33
C VAL A 67 -0.20 2.84 -21.83
N ALA A 68 -1.33 2.84 -22.53
CA ALA A 68 -1.38 2.48 -23.95
C ALA A 68 -0.92 3.63 -24.87
N SER A 69 -1.11 4.86 -24.41
CA SER A 69 -0.83 6.08 -25.17
C SER A 69 0.66 6.30 -25.43
N ARG A 70 1.02 6.64 -26.68
CA ARG A 70 2.42 6.91 -27.09
C ARG A 70 2.90 8.34 -26.79
N THR A 71 1.98 9.29 -26.63
CA THR A 71 2.28 10.71 -26.38
C THR A 71 1.99 11.08 -24.93
N PHE A 72 2.87 11.85 -24.31
CA PHE A 72 2.78 12.22 -22.88
C PHE A 72 1.43 12.84 -22.47
N ASP A 73 0.88 13.77 -23.25
CA ASP A 73 -0.42 14.39 -22.92
C ASP A 73 -1.58 13.38 -22.89
N ARG A 74 -1.54 12.41 -23.80
CA ARG A 74 -2.52 11.31 -23.82
C ARG A 74 -2.29 10.34 -22.67
N GLN A 75 -1.03 10.11 -22.25
CA GLN A 75 -0.73 9.33 -21.05
C GLN A 75 -1.30 9.99 -19.79
N ILE A 76 -1.13 11.31 -19.63
CA ILE A 76 -1.73 12.05 -18.52
C ILE A 76 -3.25 11.91 -18.54
N THR A 77 -3.87 12.07 -19.71
CA THR A 77 -5.33 11.96 -19.87
C THR A 77 -5.82 10.56 -19.51
N GLU A 78 -5.12 9.52 -19.96
CA GLU A 78 -5.41 8.12 -19.63
C GLU A 78 -5.37 7.87 -18.11
N LEU A 79 -4.33 8.36 -17.44
CA LEU A 79 -4.19 8.23 -15.99
C LEU A 79 -5.28 9.02 -15.23
N LYS A 80 -5.63 10.22 -15.69
CA LYS A 80 -6.72 11.03 -15.11
C LYS A 80 -8.06 10.32 -15.25
N LEU A 81 -8.34 9.72 -16.40
CA LEU A 81 -9.57 8.95 -16.63
C LEU A 81 -9.64 7.74 -15.69
N ARG A 82 -8.56 6.97 -15.54
CA ARG A 82 -8.51 5.84 -14.59
C ARG A 82 -8.77 6.29 -13.15
N ALA A 83 -8.20 7.43 -12.75
CA ALA A 83 -8.44 7.99 -11.42
C ALA A 83 -9.91 8.42 -11.25
N ALA A 84 -10.50 9.08 -12.25
CA ALA A 84 -11.90 9.48 -12.24
C ALA A 84 -12.85 8.27 -12.12
N VAL A 85 -12.58 7.18 -12.86
CA VAL A 85 -13.32 5.91 -12.76
C VAL A 85 -13.21 5.32 -11.35
N LEU A 86 -12.00 5.23 -10.78
CA LEU A 86 -11.80 4.68 -9.44
C LEU A 86 -12.49 5.53 -8.35
N ASN A 87 -12.49 6.86 -8.51
CA ASN A 87 -13.21 7.77 -7.63
C ASN A 87 -14.72 7.56 -7.73
N ARG A 88 -15.25 7.39 -8.95
CA ARG A 88 -16.67 7.09 -9.17
C ARG A 88 -17.08 5.76 -8.54
N PHE A 89 -16.26 4.72 -8.65
CA PHE A 89 -16.50 3.47 -7.92
C PHE A 89 -16.57 3.72 -6.42
N SER A 90 -15.60 4.44 -5.86
CA SER A 90 -15.55 4.72 -4.42
C SER A 90 -16.80 5.48 -3.89
N GLN A 91 -17.46 6.27 -4.73
CA GLN A 91 -18.72 6.95 -4.39
C GLN A 91 -19.93 6.01 -4.39
N ILE A 92 -19.94 5.00 -5.27
CA ILE A 92 -21.07 4.08 -5.46
C ILE A 92 -20.93 2.83 -4.56
N GLY A 93 -19.70 2.36 -4.32
CA GLY A 93 -19.44 1.17 -3.52
C GLY A 93 -18.08 0.52 -3.79
N THR A 94 -17.88 -0.71 -3.30
CA THR A 94 -16.66 -1.47 -3.59
C THR A 94 -16.86 -2.26 -4.88
N PRO A 95 -16.06 -2.03 -5.94
CA PRO A 95 -16.21 -2.75 -7.21
C PRO A 95 -15.65 -4.18 -7.10
N THR A 96 -16.38 -5.15 -7.63
CA THR A 96 -15.88 -6.53 -7.82
C THR A 96 -15.20 -6.61 -9.18
N THR A 97 -13.89 -6.86 -9.20
CA THR A 97 -13.13 -7.04 -10.44
C THR A 97 -13.02 -8.52 -10.76
N ILE A 98 -13.59 -8.94 -11.90
CA ILE A 98 -13.51 -10.31 -12.42
C ILE A 98 -12.64 -10.33 -13.67
N ARG A 99 -11.75 -11.32 -13.77
CA ARG A 99 -10.95 -11.55 -14.98
C ARG A 99 -11.80 -12.37 -15.95
N VAL A 100 -12.12 -11.80 -17.11
CA VAL A 100 -12.83 -12.49 -18.19
C VAL A 100 -11.78 -13.10 -19.12
N ALA A 101 -12.03 -14.35 -19.56
CA ALA A 101 -11.17 -15.11 -20.46
C ALA A 101 -11.37 -14.67 -21.91
#